data_AF-A0A4W5RSV2-F1
#
_entry.id   AF-A0A4W5RSV2-F1
#
_cell.length_a   1.000
_cell.length_b   1.000
_cell.length_c   1.000
_cell.angle_alpha   90.00
_cell.angle_beta   90.00
_cell.angle_gamma   90.00
#
_symmetry.space_group_name_H-M   'P 1'
#
loop_
_entity.id
_entity.type
_entity.pdbx_description
1 polymer ?
#
loop_
_entity_poly.entity_id
_entity_poly.type
_entity_poly.pdbx_seq_one_letter_code
_entity_poly.pdbx_strand_id
1 'polypeptide(L)'
;MAIYFFYKNVTYVNLLFWYQFYCGFSGTSMIDIWLIILFNLFFTSAPPIMFGMMDRNVAMETLLGLPELYRSGQGSEGYKHFTFWIAMLDAFYQSLVCFFIPFWTYHGSDIDIYTFGTPINTVSLFTILLHLAIEIKTWTVVHWVIMLGSVSLYFMVTLVYSSVWISCNPPSDPYWILQQQMADPMFYLVCVITTVVALLPRYTYRVLSNTVAPSPLVRARHLGRLDPTTREQWIREWRGLREEST
;
A
#
# COMPACT_ATOMS: atom_id res chain seq x y z
N MET A 1 0.72 -4.63 -10.64
CA MET A 1 -0.41 -3.67 -10.62
C MET A 1 -1.75 -4.33 -10.27
N ALA A 2 -2.29 -5.26 -11.08
CA ALA A 2 -3.63 -5.85 -10.83
C ALA A 2 -3.81 -6.45 -9.42
N ILE A 3 -2.86 -7.29 -8.95
CA ILE A 3 -2.92 -7.88 -7.60
C ILE A 3 -3.02 -6.79 -6.51
N TYR A 4 -2.28 -5.70 -6.67
CA TYR A 4 -2.30 -4.58 -5.72
C TYR A 4 -3.67 -3.88 -5.71
N PHE A 5 -4.31 -3.73 -6.88
CA PHE A 5 -5.67 -3.18 -6.96
C PHE A 5 -6.68 -4.06 -6.21
N PHE A 6 -6.58 -5.40 -6.33
CA PHE A 6 -7.41 -6.28 -5.53
C PHE A 6 -7.09 -6.15 -4.03
N TYR A 7 -5.81 -6.17 -3.67
CA TYR A 7 -5.36 -6.05 -2.28
C TYR A 7 -5.91 -4.76 -1.63
N LYS A 8 -5.81 -3.59 -2.28
CA LYS A 8 -6.28 -2.33 -1.68
C LYS A 8 -7.79 -2.32 -1.45
N ASN A 9 -8.56 -2.85 -2.42
CA ASN A 9 -10.01 -2.87 -2.34
C ASN A 9 -10.48 -3.86 -1.27
N VAL A 10 -9.90 -5.06 -1.24
CA VAL A 10 -10.20 -6.07 -0.22
C VAL A 10 -9.83 -5.56 1.17
N THR A 11 -8.68 -4.92 1.33
CA THR A 11 -8.27 -4.33 2.62
C THR A 11 -9.29 -3.31 3.10
N TYR A 12 -9.72 -2.39 2.23
CA TYR A 12 -10.65 -1.33 2.62
C TYR A 12 -12.08 -1.83 2.86
N VAL A 13 -12.61 -2.70 2.00
CA VAL A 13 -13.95 -3.28 2.16
C VAL A 13 -14.01 -4.15 3.42
N ASN A 14 -12.94 -4.88 3.74
CA ASN A 14 -12.91 -5.70 4.94
C ASN A 14 -13.01 -4.86 6.23
N LEU A 15 -12.56 -3.59 6.25
CA LEU A 15 -12.76 -2.71 7.41
C LEU A 15 -14.25 -2.51 7.72
N LEU A 16 -15.06 -2.30 6.67
CA LEU A 16 -16.50 -2.17 6.80
C LEU A 16 -17.14 -3.49 7.22
N PHE A 17 -16.62 -4.62 6.72
CA PHE A 17 -17.05 -5.96 7.10
C PHE A 17 -16.79 -6.26 8.58
N TRP A 18 -15.61 -5.92 9.12
CA TRP A 18 -15.29 -6.11 10.54
C TRP A 18 -16.21 -5.32 11.45
N TYR A 19 -16.56 -4.09 11.03
CA TYR A 19 -17.53 -3.27 11.76
C TYR A 19 -18.93 -3.91 11.82
N GLN A 20 -19.34 -4.68 10.81
CA GLN A 20 -20.67 -5.31 10.78
C GLN A 20 -20.91 -6.28 11.94
N PHE A 21 -19.88 -6.95 12.45
CA PHE A 21 -20.02 -7.83 13.61
C PHE A 21 -20.42 -7.06 14.87
N TYR A 22 -20.03 -5.79 14.98
CA TYR A 22 -20.30 -4.95 16.15
C TYR A 22 -21.61 -4.17 16.03
N CYS A 23 -22.07 -3.86 14.82
CA CYS A 23 -23.36 -3.21 14.60
C CYS A 23 -24.51 -4.21 14.34
N GLY A 24 -24.30 -5.51 14.60
CA GLY A 24 -25.32 -6.54 14.46
C GLY A 24 -25.78 -6.77 13.02
N PHE A 25 -24.88 -6.56 12.04
CA PHE A 25 -25.16 -6.65 10.60
C PHE A 25 -26.27 -5.70 10.10
N SER A 26 -26.46 -4.57 10.78
CA SER A 26 -27.41 -3.52 10.40
C SER A 26 -27.10 -2.84 9.06
N GLY A 27 -25.89 -3.01 8.51
CA GLY A 27 -25.43 -2.33 7.29
C GLY A 27 -24.94 -0.90 7.53
N THR A 28 -24.85 -0.45 8.79
CA THR A 28 -24.31 0.88 9.12
C THR A 28 -22.80 0.93 8.85
N SER A 29 -22.30 2.07 8.39
CA SER A 29 -20.88 2.32 8.13
C SER A 29 -20.32 3.33 9.13
N MET A 30 -19.12 3.07 9.64
CA MET A 30 -18.38 4.00 10.50
C MET A 30 -17.76 5.18 9.72
N ILE A 31 -17.64 5.05 8.39
CA ILE A 31 -17.09 6.07 7.51
C ILE A 31 -18.22 6.63 6.64
N ASP A 32 -18.26 7.95 6.49
CA ASP A 32 -19.23 8.60 5.60
C ASP A 32 -19.05 8.14 4.14
N ILE A 33 -20.18 8.01 3.43
CA ILE A 33 -20.23 7.52 2.06
C ILE A 33 -19.38 8.35 1.09
N TRP A 34 -19.32 9.67 1.26
CA TRP A 34 -18.50 10.52 0.42
C TRP A 34 -17.01 10.25 0.63
N LEU A 35 -16.59 10.07 1.88
CA LEU A 35 -15.20 9.70 2.19
C LEU A 35 -14.85 8.32 1.63
N ILE A 36 -15.77 7.35 1.65
CA ILE A 36 -15.58 6.03 1.02
C ILE A 36 -15.34 6.14 -0.49
N ILE A 37 -16.14 6.96 -1.18
CA ILE A 37 -16.02 7.17 -2.62
C ILE A 37 -14.69 7.88 -2.94
N LEU A 38 -14.41 8.98 -2.25
CA LEU A 38 -13.19 9.78 -2.45
C LEU A 38 -11.92 8.98 -2.13
N PHE A 39 -11.98 8.08 -1.15
CA PHE A 39 -10.87 7.19 -0.79
C PHE A 39 -10.44 6.30 -1.95
N ASN A 40 -11.40 5.64 -2.58
CA ASN A 40 -11.12 4.73 -3.69
C ASN A 40 -10.77 5.48 -4.98
N LEU A 41 -11.43 6.61 -5.22
CA LEU A 41 -11.34 7.35 -6.48
C LEU A 41 -10.16 8.32 -6.54
N PHE A 42 -9.86 9.07 -5.48
CA PHE A 42 -8.84 10.12 -5.50
C PHE A 42 -7.63 9.78 -4.63
N PHE A 43 -7.84 9.37 -3.38
CA PHE A 43 -6.73 9.26 -2.44
C PHE A 43 -5.80 8.08 -2.75
N THR A 44 -6.35 6.97 -3.24
CA THR A 44 -5.60 5.71 -3.44
C THR A 44 -5.53 5.21 -4.88
N SER A 45 -6.06 5.94 -5.87
CA SER A 45 -6.09 5.51 -7.28
C SER A 45 -4.86 5.96 -8.08
N ALA A 46 -4.39 7.19 -7.86
CA ALA A 46 -3.28 7.77 -8.60
C ALA A 46 -1.94 7.06 -8.34
N PRO A 47 -1.55 6.75 -7.09
CA PRO A 47 -0.26 6.10 -6.84
C PRO A 47 -0.10 4.73 -7.54
N PRO A 48 -1.09 3.82 -7.52
CA PRO A 48 -0.98 2.53 -8.21
C PRO A 48 -0.93 2.62 -9.73
N ILE A 49 -1.63 3.59 -10.34
CA ILE A 49 -1.58 3.84 -11.79
C ILE A 49 -0.17 4.27 -12.18
N MET A 50 0.38 5.23 -11.45
CA MET A 50 1.71 5.77 -11.73
C MET A 50 2.81 4.76 -11.44
N PHE A 51 2.66 3.94 -10.39
CA PHE A 51 3.48 2.77 -10.16
C PHE A 51 3.43 1.81 -11.36
N GLY A 52 2.24 1.50 -11.88
CA GLY A 52 2.09 0.63 -13.06
C GLY A 52 2.76 1.18 -14.32
N MET A 53 2.81 2.51 -14.49
CA MET A 53 3.41 3.16 -15.65
C MET A 53 4.92 3.34 -15.55
N MET A 54 5.43 3.66 -14.35
CA MET A 54 6.80 4.12 -14.17
C MET A 54 7.73 3.12 -13.49
N ASP A 55 7.22 2.05 -12.88
CA ASP A 55 8.08 1.08 -12.18
C ASP A 55 8.88 0.25 -13.19
N ARG A 56 10.20 0.42 -13.17
CA ARG A 56 11.14 -0.32 -14.01
C ARG A 56 12.00 -1.21 -13.12
N ASN A 57 11.82 -2.52 -13.24
CA ASN A 57 12.57 -3.49 -12.43
C ASN A 57 14.08 -3.45 -12.70
N VAL A 58 14.47 -3.27 -13.96
CA VAL A 58 15.87 -3.32 -14.44
C VAL A 58 16.06 -2.24 -15.52
N ALA A 59 17.25 -1.64 -15.59
CA ALA A 59 17.60 -0.68 -16.63
C ALA A 59 17.57 -1.32 -18.02
N MET A 60 17.17 -0.55 -19.04
CA MET A 60 17.03 -1.03 -20.42
C MET A 60 18.33 -1.67 -20.95
N GLU A 61 19.47 -1.04 -20.69
CA GLU A 61 20.79 -1.52 -21.10
C GLU A 61 21.11 -2.90 -20.53
N THR A 62 20.79 -3.13 -19.24
CA THR A 62 21.01 -4.41 -18.57
C THR A 62 20.06 -5.49 -19.08
N LEU A 63 18.81 -5.11 -19.41
CA LEU A 63 17.83 -6.05 -19.96
C LEU A 63 18.21 -6.50 -21.38
N LEU A 64 18.73 -5.59 -22.21
CA LEU A 64 19.28 -5.91 -23.53
C LEU A 64 20.58 -6.72 -23.44
N GLY A 65 21.38 -6.49 -22.40
CA GLY A 65 22.62 -7.23 -22.15
C GLY A 65 22.41 -8.69 -21.74
N LEU A 66 21.30 -8.98 -21.05
CA LEU A 66 20.94 -10.28 -20.48
C LEU A 66 19.52 -10.72 -20.91
N PRO A 67 19.34 -11.20 -22.16
CA PRO A 67 18.02 -11.58 -22.69
C PRO A 67 17.36 -12.73 -21.92
N GLU A 68 18.13 -13.50 -21.14
CA GLU A 68 17.63 -14.61 -20.32
C GLU A 68 16.65 -14.16 -19.24
N LEU A 69 16.72 -12.90 -18.78
CA LEU A 69 15.74 -12.33 -17.86
C LEU A 69 14.33 -12.31 -18.46
N TYR A 70 14.20 -12.38 -19.79
CA TYR A 70 12.90 -12.46 -20.44
C TYR A 70 12.21 -13.82 -20.22
N ARG A 71 13.00 -14.89 -19.98
CA ARG A 71 12.48 -16.25 -19.79
C ARG A 71 11.59 -16.36 -18.54
N SER A 72 11.85 -15.58 -17.48
CA SER A 72 10.97 -15.52 -16.30
C SER A 72 9.59 -14.94 -16.64
N GLY A 73 9.53 -14.02 -17.62
CA GLY A 73 8.26 -13.48 -18.14
C GLY A 73 7.48 -14.53 -18.93
N GLN A 74 8.15 -15.27 -19.83
CA GLN A 74 7.55 -16.36 -20.61
C GLN A 74 7.00 -17.48 -19.72
N GLY A 75 7.66 -17.79 -18.60
CA GLY A 75 7.21 -18.77 -17.62
C GLY A 75 6.07 -18.30 -16.70
N SER A 76 5.51 -17.11 -16.93
CA SER A 76 4.49 -16.48 -16.07
C SER A 76 4.89 -16.40 -14.58
N GLU A 77 6.20 -16.30 -14.28
CA GLU A 77 6.66 -16.29 -12.88
C GLU A 77 6.20 -15.05 -12.12
N GLY A 78 5.89 -13.96 -12.84
CA GLY A 78 5.34 -12.73 -12.26
C GLY A 78 3.89 -12.83 -11.79
N TYR A 79 3.10 -13.74 -12.34
CA TYR A 79 1.69 -13.94 -11.96
C TYR A 79 1.40 -15.44 -11.82
N LYS A 80 1.47 -15.92 -10.58
CA LYS A 80 0.99 -17.26 -10.20
C LYS A 80 -0.30 -17.09 -9.40
N HIS A 81 -1.28 -17.98 -9.61
CA HIS A 81 -2.53 -17.98 -8.83
C HIS A 81 -2.28 -18.01 -7.31
N PHE A 82 -1.22 -18.68 -6.88
CA PHE A 82 -0.82 -18.72 -5.47
C PHE A 82 -0.42 -17.34 -4.92
N THR A 83 0.29 -16.52 -5.70
CA THR A 83 0.68 -15.15 -5.31
C THR A 83 -0.54 -14.25 -5.11
N PHE A 84 -1.59 -14.46 -5.89
CA PHE A 84 -2.86 -13.75 -5.71
C PHE A 84 -3.49 -14.08 -4.35
N TRP A 85 -3.62 -15.36 -4.01
CA TRP A 85 -4.21 -15.77 -2.73
C TRP A 85 -3.38 -15.33 -1.52
N ILE A 86 -2.05 -15.37 -1.60
CA ILE A 86 -1.19 -14.79 -0.56
C ILE A 86 -1.48 -13.31 -0.38
N ALA A 87 -1.62 -12.54 -1.47
CA ALA A 87 -1.94 -11.12 -1.38
C ALA A 87 -3.34 -10.87 -0.78
N MET A 88 -4.30 -11.77 -1.02
CA MET A 88 -5.64 -11.68 -0.39
C MET A 88 -5.59 -11.98 1.10
N LEU A 89 -4.80 -12.97 1.54
CA LEU A 89 -4.59 -13.24 2.96
C LEU A 89 -3.85 -12.09 3.65
N ASP A 90 -2.87 -11.48 2.98
CA ASP A 90 -2.17 -10.29 3.45
C ASP A 90 -3.13 -9.10 3.60
N ALA A 91 -4.02 -8.87 2.62
CA ALA A 91 -5.08 -7.85 2.71
C ALA A 91 -6.02 -8.10 3.90
N PHE A 92 -6.42 -9.35 4.10
CA PHE A 92 -7.28 -9.75 5.21
C PHE A 92 -6.62 -9.50 6.56
N TYR A 93 -5.36 -9.91 6.73
CA TYR A 93 -4.57 -9.65 7.93
C TYR A 93 -4.43 -8.14 8.21
N GLN A 94 -4.06 -7.36 7.19
CA GLN A 94 -3.86 -5.91 7.35
C GLN A 94 -5.16 -5.19 7.69
N SER A 95 -6.29 -5.59 7.08
CA SER A 95 -7.60 -5.06 7.44
C SER A 95 -8.00 -5.37 8.89
N LEU A 96 -7.66 -6.57 9.38
CA LEU A 96 -7.92 -6.99 10.75
C LEU A 96 -7.13 -6.11 11.72
N VAL A 97 -5.82 -5.95 11.50
CA VAL A 97 -4.97 -5.08 12.33
C VAL A 97 -5.45 -3.62 12.31
N CYS A 98 -5.79 -3.10 11.12
CA CYS A 98 -6.26 -1.73 10.93
C CYS A 98 -7.60 -1.45 11.63
N PHE A 99 -8.42 -2.47 11.88
CA PHE A 99 -9.69 -2.34 12.60
C PHE A 99 -9.53 -2.59 14.11
N PHE A 100 -8.90 -3.70 14.49
CA PHE A 100 -8.88 -4.15 15.89
C PHE A 100 -7.97 -3.30 16.80
N ILE A 101 -6.86 -2.75 16.29
CA ILE A 101 -5.99 -1.90 17.12
C ILE A 101 -6.70 -0.60 17.52
N PRO A 102 -7.29 0.19 16.58
CA PRO A 102 -8.12 1.33 16.96
C PRO A 102 -9.32 0.93 17.81
N PHE A 103 -9.98 -0.20 17.51
CA PHE A 103 -11.11 -0.70 18.30
C PHE A 103 -10.76 -0.90 19.77
N TRP A 104 -9.67 -1.59 20.09
CA TRP A 104 -9.24 -1.79 21.47
C TRP A 104 -8.75 -0.52 22.15
N THR A 105 -8.15 0.39 21.38
CA THR A 105 -7.67 1.67 21.93
C THR A 105 -8.82 2.55 22.41
N TYR A 106 -9.91 2.58 21.65
CA TYR A 106 -11.10 3.38 21.93
C TYR A 106 -12.21 2.57 22.64
N HIS A 107 -11.87 1.39 23.16
CA HIS A 107 -12.84 0.56 23.87
C HIS A 107 -13.15 1.16 25.24
N GLY A 108 -14.41 1.55 25.46
CA GLY A 108 -14.86 2.17 26.72
C GLY A 108 -14.75 3.71 26.76
N SER A 109 -14.37 4.35 25.65
CA SER A 109 -14.47 5.80 25.50
C SER A 109 -15.80 6.21 24.85
N ASP A 110 -16.35 7.36 25.26
CA ASP A 110 -17.59 7.94 24.73
C ASP A 110 -17.34 8.61 23.37
N ILE A 111 -17.09 7.79 22.35
CA ILE A 111 -16.75 8.25 20.99
C ILE A 111 -17.90 7.92 20.03
N ASP A 112 -18.31 8.92 19.26
CA ASP A 112 -19.30 8.75 18.20
C ASP A 112 -18.77 7.89 17.04
N ILE A 113 -19.68 7.23 16.32
CA ILE A 113 -19.40 6.31 15.22
C ILE A 113 -18.47 6.94 14.15
N TYR A 114 -18.71 8.19 13.75
CA TYR A 114 -17.90 8.87 12.73
C TYR A 114 -16.55 9.33 13.26
N THR A 115 -16.49 9.65 14.56
CA THR A 115 -15.23 9.97 15.25
C THR A 115 -14.35 8.73 15.36
N PHE A 116 -14.94 7.55 15.56
CA PHE A 116 -14.25 6.26 15.53
C PHE A 116 -13.79 5.87 14.11
N GLY A 117 -14.57 6.16 13.08
CA GLY A 117 -14.22 5.84 11.70
C GLY A 117 -13.05 6.65 11.13
N THR A 118 -12.83 7.86 11.63
CA THR A 118 -11.77 8.77 11.17
C THR A 118 -10.34 8.18 11.32
N PRO A 119 -9.89 7.74 12.51
CA PRO A 119 -8.58 7.11 12.68
C PRO A 119 -8.43 5.82 11.86
N ILE A 120 -9.48 5.00 11.75
CA ILE A 120 -9.43 3.77 10.94
C ILE A 120 -9.22 4.10 9.46
N ASN A 121 -9.90 5.13 8.95
CA ASN A 121 -9.74 5.59 7.58
C ASN A 121 -8.32 6.12 7.32
N THR A 122 -7.77 6.93 8.25
CA THR A 122 -6.40 7.45 8.15
C THR A 122 -5.36 6.34 8.20
N VAL A 123 -5.48 5.41 9.14
CA VAL A 123 -4.65 4.21 9.24
C VAL A 123 -4.68 3.41 7.94
N SER A 124 -5.89 3.18 7.38
CA SER A 124 -6.04 2.43 6.13
C SER A 124 -5.33 3.11 4.97
N LEU A 125 -5.45 4.44 4.86
CA LEU A 125 -4.73 5.22 3.85
C LEU A 125 -3.22 5.01 3.96
N PHE A 126 -2.66 5.21 5.16
CA PHE A 126 -1.23 5.04 5.38
C PHE A 126 -0.78 3.60 5.12
N THR A 127 -1.51 2.59 5.58
CA THR A 127 -1.17 1.18 5.35
C THR A 127 -1.16 0.86 3.86
N ILE A 128 -2.19 1.26 3.09
CA ILE A 128 -2.26 1.00 1.65
C ILE A 128 -1.12 1.73 0.90
N LEU A 129 -0.90 3.01 1.20
CA LEU A 129 0.17 3.80 0.57
C LEU A 129 1.55 3.23 0.90
N LEU A 130 1.85 2.96 2.17
CA LEU A 130 3.14 2.39 2.56
C LEU A 130 3.33 0.96 2.06
N HIS A 131 2.25 0.17 1.93
CA HIS A 131 2.31 -1.12 1.25
C HIS A 131 2.78 -0.97 -0.21
N LEU A 132 2.24 0.02 -0.92
CA LEU A 132 2.72 0.34 -2.27
C LEU A 132 4.19 0.77 -2.25
N ALA A 133 4.57 1.60 -1.27
CA ALA A 133 5.95 2.07 -1.11
C ALA A 133 6.95 0.90 -0.95
N ILE A 134 6.57 -0.16 -0.24
CA ILE A 134 7.38 -1.38 -0.09
C ILE A 134 7.46 -2.17 -1.40
N GLU A 135 6.40 -2.14 -2.21
CA GLU A 135 6.38 -2.85 -3.50
C GLU A 135 7.16 -2.13 -4.59
N ILE A 136 7.22 -0.78 -4.55
CA ILE A 136 8.00 0.04 -5.48
C ILE A 136 9.44 -0.42 -5.54
N LYS A 137 9.91 -0.75 -6.75
CA LYS A 137 11.31 -1.09 -6.95
C LYS A 137 12.11 0.18 -7.06
N THR A 138 11.84 1.01 -8.07
CA THR A 138 12.62 2.21 -8.36
C THR A 138 11.92 3.47 -7.90
N TRP A 139 12.47 4.11 -6.87
CA TRP A 139 12.00 5.42 -6.42
C TRP A 139 12.39 6.51 -7.39
N THR A 140 11.40 7.26 -7.86
CA THR A 140 11.60 8.48 -8.65
C THR A 140 10.95 9.66 -7.93
N VAL A 141 11.31 10.89 -8.30
CA VAL A 141 10.71 12.10 -7.74
C VAL A 141 9.19 12.11 -7.92
N VAL A 142 8.70 11.59 -9.06
CA VAL A 142 7.27 11.51 -9.36
C VAL A 142 6.53 10.63 -8.34
N HIS A 143 7.10 9.49 -7.95
CA HIS A 143 6.51 8.64 -6.91
C HIS A 143 6.38 9.40 -5.58
N TRP A 144 7.42 10.15 -5.17
CA TRP A 144 7.35 10.96 -3.96
C TRP A 144 6.25 12.02 -4.02
N VAL A 145 6.17 12.77 -5.12
CA VAL A 145 5.17 13.83 -5.31
C VAL A 145 3.75 13.27 -5.25
N ILE A 146 3.48 12.13 -5.89
CA ILE A 146 2.14 11.53 -5.91
C ILE A 146 1.79 10.94 -4.55
N MET A 147 2.72 10.26 -3.89
CA MET A 147 2.48 9.66 -2.57
C MET A 147 2.19 10.73 -1.52
N LEU A 148 3.03 11.77 -1.46
CA LEU A 148 2.82 12.91 -0.55
C LEU A 148 1.58 13.71 -0.95
N GLY A 149 1.36 13.89 -2.26
CA GLY A 149 0.16 14.54 -2.80
C GLY A 149 -1.13 13.83 -2.38
N SER A 150 -1.16 12.50 -2.42
CA SER A 150 -2.30 11.69 -1.96
C SER A 150 -2.58 11.89 -0.47
N VAL A 151 -1.55 11.92 0.38
CA VAL A 151 -1.69 12.16 1.82
C VAL A 151 -2.18 13.58 2.09
N SER A 152 -1.56 14.59 1.46
CA SER A 152 -1.97 15.99 1.61
C SER A 152 -3.39 16.23 1.11
N LEU A 153 -3.76 15.63 -0.02
CA LEU A 153 -5.10 15.72 -0.59
C LEU A 153 -6.14 15.10 0.36
N TYR A 154 -5.84 13.96 0.98
CA TYR A 154 -6.71 13.35 1.98
C TYR A 154 -6.99 14.32 3.14
N PHE A 155 -5.96 14.82 3.82
CA PHE A 155 -6.15 15.73 4.95
C PHE A 155 -6.87 17.01 4.54
N MET A 156 -6.49 17.61 3.40
CA MET A 156 -7.13 18.83 2.90
C MET A 156 -8.62 18.61 2.62
N VAL A 157 -8.96 17.54 1.88
CA VAL A 157 -10.36 17.26 1.51
C VAL A 157 -11.18 16.89 2.74
N THR A 158 -10.64 16.09 3.67
CA THR A 158 -11.36 15.73 4.89
C THR A 158 -11.55 16.94 5.82
N LEU A 159 -10.59 17.87 5.93
CA LEU A 159 -10.76 19.12 6.69
C LEU A 159 -11.80 20.05 6.05
N VAL A 160 -11.77 20.21 4.73
CA VAL A 160 -12.78 21.00 4.00
C VAL A 160 -14.16 20.36 4.13
N TYR A 161 -14.24 19.04 4.04
CA TYR A 161 -15.49 18.30 4.23
C TYR A 161 -16.06 18.50 5.64
N SER A 162 -15.24 18.36 6.69
CA SER A 162 -15.65 18.56 8.08
C SER A 162 -16.03 20.00 8.45
N SER A 163 -15.66 21.00 7.63
CA SER A 163 -15.93 22.43 7.89
C SER A 163 -17.09 23.00 7.06
N VAL A 164 -17.29 22.50 5.84
CA VAL A 164 -18.26 23.08 4.88
C VAL A 164 -19.57 22.30 4.83
N TRP A 165 -19.56 20.98 5.05
CA TRP A 165 -20.71 20.11 4.79
C TRP A 165 -21.61 19.86 6.01
N ILE A 166 -21.90 20.92 6.78
CA ILE A 166 -22.74 20.88 8.00
C ILE A 166 -24.25 20.76 7.69
N SER A 167 -24.68 21.10 6.47
CA SER A 167 -26.11 21.33 6.18
C SER A 167 -26.71 20.47 5.06
N CYS A 168 -25.95 19.54 4.46
CA CYS A 168 -26.41 18.82 3.26
C CYS A 168 -26.65 17.32 3.43
N ASN A 169 -26.38 16.70 4.60
CA ASN A 169 -26.62 15.25 4.77
C ASN A 169 -26.97 14.82 6.22
N PRO A 170 -28.18 15.14 6.74
CA PRO A 170 -28.67 14.51 7.98
C PRO A 170 -28.79 12.99 7.74
N PRO A 171 -28.15 12.09 8.52
CA PRO A 171 -27.81 12.20 9.95
C PRO A 171 -26.29 12.25 10.29
N SER A 172 -25.40 12.40 9.30
CA SER A 172 -23.96 12.47 9.53
C SER A 172 -23.57 13.92 9.86
N ASP A 173 -23.22 14.24 11.11
CA ASP A 173 -22.68 15.55 11.48
C ASP A 173 -21.15 15.47 11.66
N PRO A 174 -20.34 15.52 10.58
CA PRO A 174 -18.87 15.43 10.67
C PRO A 174 -18.22 16.71 11.17
N TYR A 175 -18.93 17.52 11.95
CA TYR A 175 -18.53 18.87 12.34
C TYR A 175 -17.25 18.83 13.18
N TRP A 176 -16.15 19.32 12.60
CA TRP A 176 -14.86 19.49 13.28
C TRP A 176 -14.20 18.21 13.82
N ILE A 177 -14.71 17.03 13.48
CA ILE A 177 -14.22 15.74 13.99
C ILE A 177 -12.72 15.57 13.71
N LEU A 178 -12.29 15.77 12.46
CA LEU A 178 -10.89 15.60 12.10
C LEU A 178 -9.98 16.58 12.85
N GLN A 179 -10.44 17.82 13.09
CA GLN A 179 -9.62 18.81 13.78
C GLN A 179 -9.47 18.50 15.28
N GLN A 180 -10.52 17.98 15.91
CA GLN A 180 -10.45 17.49 17.29
C GLN A 180 -9.52 16.27 17.39
N GLN A 181 -9.62 15.33 16.44
CA GLN A 181 -8.75 14.16 16.39
C GLN A 181 -7.28 14.53 16.14
N MET A 182 -7.01 15.48 15.26
CA MET A 182 -5.65 16.00 15.02
C MET A 182 -5.09 16.78 16.22
N ALA A 183 -5.93 17.28 17.12
CA ALA A 183 -5.47 17.89 18.36
C ALA A 183 -5.09 16.84 19.42
N ASP A 184 -5.64 15.62 19.32
CA ASP A 184 -5.37 14.53 20.25
C ASP A 184 -4.07 13.78 19.88
N PRO A 185 -3.06 13.75 20.77
CA PRO A 185 -1.86 12.95 20.56
C PRO A 185 -2.13 11.46 20.34
N MET A 186 -3.23 10.94 20.90
CA MET A 186 -3.57 9.52 20.81
C MET A 186 -3.82 9.09 19.36
N PHE A 187 -4.43 9.96 18.55
CA PHE A 187 -4.69 9.72 17.13
C PHE A 187 -3.41 9.37 16.37
N TYR A 188 -2.33 10.12 16.59
CA TYR A 188 -1.04 9.89 15.92
C TYR A 188 -0.38 8.59 16.37
N LEU A 189 -0.45 8.27 17.67
CA LEU A 189 0.09 7.01 18.19
C LEU A 189 -0.64 5.81 17.61
N VAL A 190 -1.98 5.85 17.55
CA VAL A 190 -2.78 4.80 16.91
C VAL A 190 -2.40 4.67 15.44
N CYS A 191 -2.27 5.79 14.72
CA CYS A 191 -1.89 5.78 13.31
C CYS A 191 -0.52 5.10 13.08
N VAL A 192 0.48 5.49 13.85
CA VAL A 192 1.85 4.96 13.71
C VAL A 192 1.93 3.49 14.13
N ILE A 193 1.41 3.13 15.30
CA ILE A 193 1.49 1.76 15.82
C ILE A 193 0.73 0.82 14.88
N THR A 194 -0.48 1.18 14.47
CA THR A 194 -1.31 0.31 13.64
C THR A 194 -0.69 0.09 12.26
N THR A 195 -0.16 1.14 11.63
CA THR A 195 0.49 1.03 10.31
C THR A 195 1.77 0.21 10.37
N VAL A 196 2.60 0.38 11.41
CA VAL A 196 3.82 -0.42 11.61
C VAL A 196 3.48 -1.89 11.80
N VAL A 197 2.53 -2.21 12.70
CA VAL A 197 2.13 -3.60 12.97
C VAL A 197 1.53 -4.25 11.72
N ALA A 198 0.68 -3.54 10.98
CA ALA A 198 0.07 -4.06 9.76
C ALA A 198 1.10 -4.41 8.69
N LEU A 199 2.15 -3.60 8.52
CA LEU A 199 3.15 -3.78 7.47
C LEU A 199 4.30 -4.71 7.85
N LEU A 200 4.51 -4.94 9.14
CA LEU A 200 5.66 -5.67 9.66
C LEU A 200 5.82 -7.07 9.05
N PRO A 201 4.80 -7.96 9.01
CA PRO A 201 4.98 -9.32 8.49
C PRO A 201 5.41 -9.33 7.02
N ARG A 202 4.79 -8.46 6.21
CA ARG A 202 5.09 -8.31 4.79
C ARG A 202 6.50 -7.78 4.57
N TYR A 203 6.88 -6.76 5.33
CA TYR A 203 8.23 -6.20 5.28
C TYR A 203 9.28 -7.25 5.66
N THR A 204 9.09 -7.96 6.78
CA THR A 204 10.01 -9.01 7.23
C THR A 204 10.12 -10.14 6.20
N TYR A 205 9.00 -10.58 5.62
CA TYR A 205 9.00 -11.62 4.60
C TYR A 205 9.79 -11.19 3.36
N ARG A 206 9.61 -9.95 2.90
CA ARG A 206 10.33 -9.40 1.75
C ARG A 206 11.82 -9.28 2.01
N VAL A 207 12.21 -8.78 3.19
CA VAL A 207 13.62 -8.66 3.58
C VAL A 207 14.27 -10.05 3.65
N LEU A 208 13.66 -10.99 4.37
CA LEU A 208 14.17 -12.35 4.50
C LEU A 208 14.29 -13.07 3.15
N SER A 209 13.25 -12.98 2.31
CA SER A 209 13.26 -13.61 0.99
C SER A 209 14.35 -13.01 0.09
N ASN A 210 14.56 -11.70 0.12
CA ASN A 210 15.59 -11.05 -0.69
C ASN A 210 17.02 -11.32 -0.16
N THR A 211 17.19 -11.53 1.15
CA THR A 211 18.50 -11.81 1.75
C THR A 211 18.90 -13.28 1.60
N VAL A 212 17.99 -14.23 1.84
CA VAL A 212 18.30 -15.67 1.87
C VAL A 212 18.37 -16.28 0.47
N ALA A 213 17.47 -15.87 -0.43
CA ALA A 213 17.39 -16.41 -1.79
C ALA A 213 17.04 -15.31 -2.81
N PRO A 214 18.01 -14.43 -3.17
CA PRO A 214 17.75 -13.34 -4.10
C PRO A 214 17.33 -13.89 -5.46
N SER A 215 16.18 -13.43 -5.95
CA SER A 215 15.71 -13.83 -7.27
C SER A 215 16.67 -13.33 -8.36
N PRO A 216 16.73 -13.98 -9.54
CA PRO A 216 17.61 -13.57 -10.63
C PRO A 216 17.36 -12.11 -11.07
N LEU A 217 16.11 -11.63 -10.97
CA LEU A 217 15.76 -10.22 -11.20
C LEU A 217 16.36 -9.27 -10.16
N VAL A 218 16.39 -9.66 -8.88
CA VAL A 218 17.02 -8.88 -7.81
C VAL A 218 18.54 -8.84 -8.00
N ARG A 219 19.15 -9.95 -8.40
CA ARG A 219 20.59 -10.02 -8.70
C ARG A 219 20.97 -9.15 -9.90
N ALA A 220 20.21 -9.22 -10.98
CA ALA A 220 20.37 -8.35 -12.16
C ALA A 220 20.17 -6.87 -11.82
N ARG A 221 19.26 -6.57 -10.89
CA ARG A 221 19.05 -5.21 -10.39
C ARG A 221 20.25 -4.69 -9.59
N HIS A 222 20.89 -5.54 -8.78
CA HIS A 222 22.14 -5.17 -8.10
C HIS A 222 23.27 -4.93 -9.10
N LEU A 223 23.38 -5.78 -10.13
CA LEU A 223 24.34 -5.59 -11.24
C LEU A 223 24.10 -4.26 -11.99
N GLY A 224 22.84 -3.87 -12.18
CA GLY A 224 22.49 -2.60 -12.81
C GLY A 224 22.84 -1.34 -11.99
N ARG A 225 23.16 -1.48 -10.69
CA ARG A 225 23.65 -0.37 -9.84
C ARG A 225 25.17 -0.24 -9.82
N LEU A 226 25.90 -1.20 -10.38
CA LEU A 226 27.36 -1.13 -10.49
C LEU A 226 27.78 -0.10 -11.54
N ASP A 227 29.01 0.38 -11.44
CA ASP A 227 29.60 1.29 -12.43
C ASP A 227 29.49 0.69 -13.84
N PRO A 228 29.14 1.48 -14.87
CA PRO A 228 28.95 1.00 -16.24
C PRO A 228 30.11 0.15 -16.76
N THR A 229 31.35 0.48 -16.39
CA THR A 229 32.54 -0.28 -16.81
C THR A 229 32.59 -1.68 -16.20
N THR A 230 32.33 -1.79 -14.90
CA THR A 230 32.28 -3.06 -14.16
C THR A 230 31.10 -3.92 -14.60
N ARG A 231 29.96 -3.29 -14.89
CA ARG A 231 28.76 -3.95 -15.40
C ARG A 231 28.98 -4.59 -16.76
N GLU A 232 29.68 -3.91 -17.67
CA GLU A 232 30.02 -4.46 -18.98
C GLU A 232 31.00 -5.64 -18.89
N GLN A 233 32.01 -5.55 -18.01
CA GLN A 233 32.93 -6.66 -17.75
C GLN A 233 32.19 -7.90 -17.24
N TRP A 234 31.30 -7.72 -16.26
CA TRP A 234 30.47 -8.81 -15.75
C TRP A 234 29.57 -9.43 -16.81
N ILE A 235 28.93 -8.62 -17.67
CA ILE A 235 28.08 -9.11 -18.75
C ILE A 235 28.92 -9.91 -19.78
N ARG A 236 30.16 -9.49 -20.05
CA ARG A 236 31.09 -10.22 -20.94
C ARG A 236 31.54 -11.54 -20.35
N GLU A 237 31.93 -11.57 -19.07
CA GLU A 237 32.27 -12.81 -18.36
C GLU A 237 31.10 -13.79 -18.34
N TRP A 238 29.88 -13.29 -18.09
CA TRP A 238 28.67 -14.10 -18.12
C TRP A 238 28.38 -14.73 -19.48
N ARG A 239 28.66 -14.00 -20.58
CA ARG A 239 28.56 -14.56 -21.94
C ARG A 239 29.67 -15.55 -22.23
N GLY A 240 30.90 -15.28 -21.79
CA GLY A 240 32.06 -16.16 -22.00
C GLY A 240 31.90 -17.52 -21.32
N LEU A 241 31.45 -17.54 -20.06
CA LEU A 241 31.15 -18.78 -19.32
C LEU A 241 30.10 -19.66 -20.01
N ARG A 242 29.24 -19.05 -20.84
CA ARG A 242 28.20 -19.77 -21.58
C ARG A 242 28.76 -20.45 -22.83
N GLU A 243 29.64 -19.77 -23.57
CA GLU A 243 30.29 -20.34 -24.76
C GLU A 243 31.13 -21.57 -24.43
N GLU A 244 31.66 -21.68 -23.20
CA GLU A 244 32.38 -22.86 -22.72
C GLU A 244 31.48 -24.01 -22.23
N SER A 245 30.18 -23.77 -22.01
CA SER A 245 29.23 -24.74 -21.42
C SER A 245 28.32 -25.44 -22.43
N THR A 246 28.39 -25.04 -23.71
CA THR A 246 27.68 -25.63 -24.86
C THR A 246 28.65 -26.41 -25.74
#